data_AF-A0A2M8G9C9-F1
#
_entry.id   AF-A0A2M8G9C9-F1
#
_cell.length_a   1.000
_cell.length_b   1.000
_cell.length_c   1.000
_cell.angle_alpha   90.00
_cell.angle_beta   90.00
_cell.angle_gamma   90.00
#
_symmetry.space_group_name_H-M   'P 1'
#
loop_
_entity.id
_entity.type
_entity.pdbx_description
1 polymer ?
#
loop_
_entity_poly.entity_id
_entity_poly.type
_entity_poly.pdbx_seq_one_letter_code
_entity_poly.pdbx_strand_id
1 'polypeptide(L)'
;MFLLNPEKVFEPKNIFLRAKVSRQTGRREILLLKSIGLIRPKSDFVAIAIKGKKEKFKKKRISGLTLNESFPLIIGLKNFILDSALFSRDQLLKKLHKAGRMKLVILSGIFGEENSGAHRIDILVVGDVIKKGILERVIREIESEVGKELVYASFNTQD
;
A
#
# COMPACT_ATOMS: atom_id res chain seq x y z
N MET A 1 -4.68 -4.85 -3.55
CA MET A 1 -5.35 -3.53 -3.65
C MET A 1 -6.40 -3.30 -2.56
N PHE A 2 -7.57 -3.97 -2.59
CA PHE A 2 -8.68 -3.68 -1.64
C PHE A 2 -8.30 -3.95 -0.18
N LEU A 3 -7.68 -5.10 0.09
CA LEU A 3 -7.28 -5.50 1.44
C LEU A 3 -6.23 -4.57 2.08
N LEU A 4 -5.38 -3.94 1.25
CA LEU A 4 -4.35 -2.98 1.69
C LEU A 4 -4.87 -1.53 1.77
N ASN A 5 -6.08 -1.26 1.27
CA ASN A 5 -6.67 0.07 1.21
C ASN A 5 -8.17 0.00 1.54
N PRO A 6 -8.56 -0.40 2.77
CA PRO A 6 -9.96 -0.70 3.13
C PRO A 6 -10.91 0.49 2.94
N GLU A 7 -10.43 1.70 3.22
CA GLU A 7 -11.22 2.93 3.15
C GLU A 7 -11.42 3.48 1.73
N LYS A 8 -10.61 3.03 0.77
CA LYS A 8 -10.53 3.64 -0.55
C LYS A 8 -11.58 3.07 -1.50
N VAL A 9 -12.35 3.96 -2.13
CA VAL A 9 -13.27 3.59 -3.21
C VAL A 9 -12.54 3.54 -4.55
N PHE A 10 -12.64 2.41 -5.24
CA PHE A 10 -12.05 2.20 -6.56
C PHE A 10 -13.12 2.15 -7.64
N GLU A 11 -13.01 3.02 -8.65
CA GLU A 11 -13.83 2.93 -9.86
C GLU A 11 -13.45 1.68 -10.69
N PRO A 12 -14.41 0.92 -11.27
CA PRO A 12 -14.13 -0.27 -12.08
C PRO A 12 -13.04 -0.08 -13.14
N LYS A 13 -13.08 1.04 -13.86
CA LYS A 13 -12.08 1.37 -14.89
C LYS A 13 -10.64 1.46 -14.34
N ASN A 14 -10.49 1.95 -13.11
CA ASN A 14 -9.18 2.10 -12.46
C ASN A 14 -8.70 0.76 -11.87
N ILE A 15 -9.62 -0.13 -11.50
CA ILE A 15 -9.28 -1.48 -11.00
C ILE A 15 -8.54 -2.25 -12.09
N PHE A 16 -9.08 -2.28 -13.31
CA PHE A 16 -8.48 -3.03 -14.42
C PHE A 16 -7.07 -2.53 -14.76
N LEU A 17 -6.91 -1.21 -14.81
CA LEU A 17 -5.64 -0.57 -15.16
C LEU A 17 -4.57 -0.84 -14.09
N ARG A 18 -4.93 -0.76 -12.81
CA ARG A 18 -3.99 -1.00 -11.70
C ARG A 18 -3.69 -2.47 -11.48
N ALA A 19 -4.64 -3.36 -11.74
CA ALA A 19 -4.44 -4.81 -11.66
C ALA A 19 -3.79 -5.40 -12.92
N LYS A 20 -3.58 -4.60 -13.98
CA LYS A 20 -3.03 -5.02 -15.28
C LYS A 20 -3.78 -6.21 -15.90
N VAL A 21 -5.11 -6.23 -15.74
CA VAL A 21 -5.98 -7.30 -16.30
C VAL A 21 -6.87 -6.76 -17.42
N SER A 22 -7.27 -7.66 -18.33
CA SER A 22 -8.26 -7.33 -19.36
C SER A 22 -9.59 -6.91 -18.73
N ARG A 23 -10.40 -6.12 -19.45
CA ARG A 23 -11.74 -5.72 -19.00
C ARG A 23 -12.67 -6.92 -18.79
N GLN A 24 -12.52 -7.98 -19.60
CA GLN A 24 -13.36 -9.18 -19.50
C GLN A 24 -13.01 -9.97 -18.24
N THR A 25 -11.73 -10.26 -18.02
CA THR A 25 -11.23 -10.95 -16.82
C THR A 25 -11.59 -10.14 -15.58
N GLY A 26 -11.27 -8.84 -15.57
CA GLY A 26 -11.54 -7.98 -14.42
C GLY A 26 -13.03 -7.92 -14.04
N ARG A 27 -13.95 -7.96 -15.01
CA ARG A 27 -15.39 -8.04 -14.71
C ARG A 27 -15.78 -9.35 -14.02
N ARG A 28 -15.27 -10.49 -14.51
CA ARG A 28 -15.52 -11.81 -13.92
C ARG A 28 -15.00 -11.87 -12.48
N GLU A 29 -13.77 -11.42 -12.26
CA GLU A 29 -13.16 -11.36 -10.93
C GLU A 29 -13.95 -10.45 -9.98
N ILE A 30 -14.35 -9.26 -10.43
CA ILE A 30 -15.17 -8.35 -9.60
C ILE A 30 -16.50 -9.01 -9.20
N LEU A 31 -17.16 -9.73 -10.12
CA LEU A 31 -18.40 -10.44 -9.79
C LEU A 31 -18.17 -11.53 -8.75
N LEU A 32 -17.10 -12.31 -8.90
CA LEU A 32 -16.72 -13.33 -7.92
C LEU A 32 -16.50 -12.71 -6.53
N LEU A 33 -15.65 -11.67 -6.46
CA LEU A 33 -15.34 -11.01 -5.19
C LEU A 33 -16.56 -10.35 -4.54
N LYS A 34 -17.53 -9.87 -5.33
CA LYS A 34 -18.83 -9.41 -4.81
C LYS A 34 -19.69 -10.56 -4.32
N SER A 35 -19.74 -11.67 -5.06
CA SER A 35 -20.58 -12.83 -4.73
C SER A 35 -20.18 -13.49 -3.41
N ILE A 36 -18.88 -13.56 -3.12
CA ILE A 36 -18.36 -14.03 -1.83
C ILE A 36 -18.47 -12.98 -0.73
N GLY A 37 -18.91 -11.76 -1.03
CA GLY A 37 -19.07 -10.68 -0.06
C GLY A 37 -17.78 -9.99 0.38
N LEU A 38 -16.65 -10.20 -0.31
CA LEU A 38 -15.37 -9.56 0.01
C LEU A 38 -15.37 -8.05 -0.32
N ILE A 39 -16.05 -7.66 -1.39
CA ILE A 39 -16.15 -6.25 -1.82
C ILE A 39 -17.62 -5.81 -1.96
N ARG A 40 -17.88 -4.53 -1.68
CA ARG A 40 -19.22 -3.94 -1.71
C ARG A 40 -19.24 -2.63 -2.51
N PRO A 41 -20.39 -2.25 -3.12
CA PRO A 41 -20.53 -0.93 -3.72
C PRO A 41 -20.49 0.16 -2.64
N LYS A 42 -19.72 1.23 -2.87
CA LYS A 42 -19.69 2.44 -2.03
C LYS A 42 -19.58 3.64 -2.94
N SER A 43 -20.24 4.74 -2.56
CA SER A 43 -20.05 6.03 -3.20
C SER A 43 -19.35 6.95 -2.24
N ASP A 44 -18.38 7.71 -2.75
CA ASP A 44 -17.57 8.62 -1.94
C ASP A 44 -17.29 9.92 -2.70
N PHE A 45 -16.89 10.98 -2.01
CA PHE A 45 -16.57 12.26 -2.60
C PHE A 45 -15.06 12.44 -2.68
N VAL A 46 -14.54 12.52 -3.90
CA VAL A 46 -13.12 12.80 -4.14
C VAL A 46 -12.96 14.26 -4.58
N ALA A 47 -11.97 14.94 -4.02
CA ALA A 47 -11.58 16.28 -4.43
C ALA A 47 -10.85 16.22 -5.79
N ILE A 48 -11.35 16.92 -6.78
CA ILE A 48 -10.73 17.01 -8.11
C ILE A 48 -10.31 18.46 -8.36
N ALA A 49 -9.06 18.64 -8.80
CA ALA A 49 -8.55 19.94 -9.22
C ALA A 49 -9.29 20.44 -10.47
N ILE A 50 -9.78 21.67 -10.43
CA ILE A 50 -10.40 22.31 -11.60
C ILE A 50 -9.28 22.78 -12.54
N LYS A 51 -9.23 22.23 -13.76
CA LYS A 51 -8.32 22.70 -14.81
C LYS A 51 -8.51 24.21 -15.01
N GLY A 52 -7.46 25.01 -14.78
CA GLY A 52 -7.45 26.45 -15.01
C GLY A 52 -7.48 27.36 -13.78
N LYS A 53 -7.69 26.83 -12.55
CA LYS A 53 -7.55 27.61 -11.30
C LYS A 53 -6.74 26.82 -10.29
N LYS A 54 -5.52 27.30 -9.96
CA LYS A 54 -4.51 26.59 -9.16
C LYS A 54 -4.96 26.19 -7.74
N GLU A 55 -6.10 26.67 -7.24
CA GLU A 55 -6.50 26.49 -5.83
C GLU A 55 -7.98 26.19 -5.60
N LYS A 56 -8.74 25.74 -6.61
CA LYS A 56 -10.14 25.32 -6.41
C LYS A 56 -10.34 23.83 -6.66
N PHE A 57 -10.73 23.12 -5.61
CA PHE A 57 -11.12 21.71 -5.66
C PHE A 57 -12.65 21.57 -5.75
N LYS A 58 -13.14 20.78 -6.70
CA LYS A 58 -14.55 20.38 -6.77
C LYS A 58 -14.70 18.98 -6.16
N LYS A 59 -15.61 18.82 -5.20
CA LYS A 59 -16.03 17.50 -4.72
C LYS A 59 -16.81 16.80 -5.82
N LYS A 60 -16.28 15.70 -6.35
CA LYS A 60 -17.00 14.83 -7.29
C LYS A 60 -17.40 13.55 -6.57
N ARG A 61 -18.69 13.23 -6.63
CA ARG A 61 -19.19 11.92 -6.20
C ARG A 61 -18.69 10.86 -7.18
N ILE A 62 -17.94 9.89 -6.68
CA ILE A 62 -17.57 8.69 -7.41
C ILE A 62 -18.38 7.51 -6.85
N SER A 63 -18.83 6.64 -7.75
CA SER A 63 -19.42 5.35 -7.37
C SER A 63 -18.44 4.26 -7.77
N GLY A 64 -18.14 3.37 -6.84
CA GLY A 64 -17.15 2.34 -7.04
C GLY A 64 -17.31 1.18 -6.08
N LEU A 65 -16.21 0.46 -5.90
CA LEU A 65 -16.13 -0.72 -5.06
C LEU A 65 -15.12 -0.46 -3.94
N THR A 66 -15.44 -0.97 -2.75
CA THR A 66 -14.60 -0.91 -1.57
C THR A 66 -14.55 -2.27 -0.89
N LEU A 67 -13.58 -2.48 -0.01
CA LEU A 67 -13.52 -3.66 0.82
C LEU A 67 -14.76 -3.74 1.74
N ASN A 68 -15.33 -4.93 1.89
CA ASN A 68 -16.32 -5.19 2.93
C ASN A 68 -15.58 -5.61 4.21
N GLU A 69 -15.48 -4.68 5.16
CA GLU A 69 -14.75 -4.93 6.41
C GLU A 69 -15.40 -5.98 7.31
N SER A 70 -16.68 -6.28 7.10
CA SER A 70 -17.42 -7.34 7.80
C SER A 70 -17.23 -8.73 7.19
N PHE A 71 -16.30 -8.90 6.23
CA PHE A 71 -16.05 -10.20 5.62
C PHE A 71 -15.38 -11.16 6.63
N PRO A 72 -15.93 -12.37 6.90
CA PRO A 72 -15.49 -13.21 8.01
C PRO A 72 -14.01 -13.62 7.97
N LEU A 73 -13.44 -13.82 6.79
CA LEU A 73 -12.05 -14.26 6.62
C LEU A 73 -11.10 -13.10 6.31
N ILE A 74 -11.48 -11.85 6.60
CA ILE A 74 -10.69 -10.67 6.23
C ILE A 74 -9.31 -10.65 6.89
N ILE A 75 -9.22 -11.05 8.17
CA ILE A 75 -7.95 -11.12 8.89
C ILE A 75 -7.08 -12.22 8.31
N GLY A 76 -7.63 -13.43 8.11
CA GLY A 76 -6.89 -14.54 7.52
C GLY A 76 -6.37 -14.24 6.11
N LEU A 77 -7.19 -13.60 5.26
CA LEU A 77 -6.76 -13.16 3.93
C LEU A 77 -5.74 -12.03 3.99
N LYS A 78 -5.88 -11.07 4.91
CA LYS A 78 -4.88 -10.02 5.11
C LYS A 78 -3.55 -10.63 5.52
N ASN A 79 -3.55 -11.49 6.53
CA ASN A 79 -2.34 -12.15 7.02
C ASN A 79 -1.72 -13.00 5.93
N PHE A 80 -2.49 -13.82 5.22
CA PHE A 80 -1.95 -14.60 4.10
C PHE A 80 -1.36 -13.73 2.99
N ILE A 81 -2.01 -12.60 2.63
CA ILE A 81 -1.46 -11.66 1.65
C ILE A 81 -0.23 -10.95 2.20
N LEU A 82 -0.20 -10.60 3.49
CA LEU A 82 1.00 -10.05 4.10
C LEU A 82 2.09 -11.12 4.09
N ASP A 83 1.87 -12.31 4.63
CA ASP A 83 2.85 -13.40 4.62
C ASP A 83 3.35 -13.79 3.23
N SER A 84 2.52 -13.70 2.19
CA SER A 84 2.89 -14.01 0.79
C SER A 84 3.40 -12.82 -0.03
N ALA A 85 3.01 -11.58 0.30
CA ALA A 85 3.43 -10.34 -0.38
C ALA A 85 4.49 -9.55 0.40
N LEU A 86 4.75 -9.93 1.66
CA LEU A 86 5.99 -9.66 2.35
C LEU A 86 7.06 -10.38 1.52
N PHE A 87 7.59 -9.63 0.55
CA PHE A 87 9.02 -9.43 0.40
C PHE A 87 9.75 -10.34 1.35
N SER A 88 10.38 -11.42 0.86
CA SER A 88 11.15 -12.29 1.74
C SER A 88 11.98 -11.35 2.61
N ARG A 89 11.86 -11.39 3.93
CA ARG A 89 12.50 -10.38 4.80
C ARG A 89 13.97 -10.18 4.40
N ASP A 90 14.58 -11.27 3.95
CA ASP A 90 15.87 -11.35 3.26
C ASP A 90 16.04 -10.48 2.02
N GLN A 91 15.09 -10.45 1.08
CA GLN A 91 15.10 -9.56 -0.07
C GLN A 91 15.05 -8.09 0.36
N LEU A 92 14.23 -7.75 1.37
CA LEU A 92 14.10 -6.37 1.84
C LEU A 92 15.41 -5.93 2.51
N LEU A 93 15.95 -6.77 3.38
CA LEU A 93 17.26 -6.58 3.99
C LEU A 93 18.36 -6.45 2.92
N LYS A 94 18.41 -7.34 1.92
CA LYS A 94 19.37 -7.27 0.80
C LYS A 94 19.31 -5.94 0.06
N LYS A 95 18.11 -5.40 -0.18
CA LYS A 95 17.95 -4.08 -0.81
C LYS A 95 18.43 -2.96 0.11
N LEU A 96 18.08 -2.98 1.40
CA LEU A 96 18.52 -1.99 2.38
C LEU A 96 20.05 -1.98 2.57
N HIS A 97 20.68 -3.16 2.55
CA HIS A 97 22.14 -3.29 2.61
C HIS A 97 22.87 -2.59 1.44
N LYS A 98 22.21 -2.32 0.30
CA LYS A 98 22.80 -1.51 -0.77
C LYS A 98 23.05 -0.06 -0.34
N ALA A 99 22.28 0.44 0.64
CA ALA A 99 22.36 1.81 1.11
C ALA A 99 23.42 2.03 2.21
N GLY A 100 23.90 0.96 2.86
CA GLY A 100 24.90 1.05 3.93
C GLY A 100 24.97 -0.21 4.78
N ARG A 101 25.73 -0.16 5.88
CA ARG A 101 25.83 -1.28 6.83
C ARG A 101 24.70 -1.19 7.85
N MET A 102 23.65 -1.96 7.66
CA MET A 102 22.50 -2.00 8.57
C MET A 102 22.89 -2.69 9.88
N LYS A 103 22.58 -2.08 11.03
CA LYS A 103 22.72 -2.65 12.38
C LYS A 103 21.38 -3.07 12.98
N LEU A 104 20.33 -2.31 12.66
CA LEU A 104 18.97 -2.60 13.09
C LEU A 104 18.00 -2.15 11.99
N VAL A 105 17.02 -2.99 11.70
CA VAL A 105 15.89 -2.66 10.83
C VAL A 105 14.63 -3.08 11.57
N ILE A 106 13.74 -2.14 11.83
CA ILE A 106 12.41 -2.41 12.38
C ILE A 106 11.38 -2.21 11.28
N LEU A 107 10.53 -3.21 11.10
CA LEU A 107 9.39 -3.15 10.19
C LEU A 107 8.12 -3.02 11.04
N SER A 108 7.31 -2.01 10.72
CA SER A 108 6.08 -1.68 11.42
C SER A 108 5.04 -1.18 10.44
N GLY A 109 3.91 -0.65 10.93
CA GLY A 109 2.85 -0.13 10.07
C GLY A 109 2.32 -1.21 9.13
N ILE A 110 2.52 -1.04 7.82
CA ILE A 110 2.03 -2.00 6.82
C ILE A 110 2.65 -3.41 6.92
N PHE A 111 3.79 -3.53 7.59
CA PHE A 111 4.50 -4.80 7.76
C PHE A 111 4.11 -5.54 9.05
N GLY A 112 3.26 -4.94 9.90
CA GLY A 112 2.80 -5.52 11.16
C GLY A 112 1.39 -6.12 11.10
N GLU A 113 1.10 -6.99 12.07
CA GLU A 113 -0.20 -7.69 12.19
C GLU A 113 -1.33 -6.74 12.65
N GLU A 114 -1.03 -5.79 13.54
CA GLU A 114 -1.96 -4.74 13.96
C GLU A 114 -1.85 -3.52 13.03
N ASN A 115 -2.72 -3.47 12.03
CA ASN A 115 -2.97 -2.25 11.26
C ASN A 115 -3.86 -1.24 12.03
N SER A 116 -3.66 -1.14 13.33
CA SER A 116 -4.21 -0.10 14.18
C SER A 116 -3.51 1.19 13.76
N GLY A 117 -4.23 2.19 13.24
CA GLY A 117 -3.69 3.40 12.60
C GLY A 117 -2.82 4.33 13.46
N ALA A 118 -2.18 3.83 14.51
CA ALA A 118 -1.26 4.53 15.41
C ALA A 118 0.20 4.51 14.93
N HIS A 119 0.56 3.66 13.95
CA HIS A 119 1.94 3.57 13.48
C HIS A 119 2.28 4.72 12.53
N ARG A 120 3.17 5.62 12.97
CA ARG A 120 3.69 6.75 12.17
C ARG A 120 4.82 6.36 11.23
N ILE A 121 5.41 5.19 11.40
CA ILE A 121 6.59 4.73 10.68
C ILE A 121 6.33 3.29 10.21
N ASP A 122 6.60 3.01 8.94
CA ASP A 122 6.57 1.68 8.35
C ASP A 122 7.95 1.01 8.42
N ILE A 123 9.04 1.78 8.26
CA ILE A 123 10.41 1.26 8.31
C ILE A 123 11.32 2.18 9.15
N LEU A 124 11.99 1.63 10.15
CA LEU A 124 13.09 2.30 10.85
C LEU A 124 14.41 1.59 10.53
N VAL A 125 15.39 2.34 10.04
CA VAL A 125 16.72 1.85 9.72
C VAL A 125 17.75 2.51 10.61
N VAL A 126 18.64 1.71 11.19
CA VAL A 126 19.82 2.17 11.94
C VAL A 126 21.06 1.48 11.39
N GLY A 127 22.14 2.21 11.15
CA GLY A 127 23.35 1.63 10.56
C GLY A 127 24.53 2.59 10.46
N ASP A 128 25.62 2.10 9.89
CA ASP A 128 26.81 2.90 9.60
C ASP A 128 26.90 3.24 8.12
N VAL A 129 27.38 4.45 7.84
CA VAL A 129 27.67 4.93 6.47
C VAL A 129 26.44 4.82 5.57
N ILE A 130 25.26 5.19 6.09
CA ILE A 130 24.02 5.17 5.30
C ILE A 130 24.05 6.30 4.28
N LYS A 131 24.08 5.93 3.00
CA LYS A 131 24.01 6.87 1.88
C LYS A 131 22.55 7.22 1.60
N LYS A 132 22.09 8.40 2.09
CA LYS A 132 20.70 8.88 1.98
C LYS A 132 20.11 8.74 0.57
N GLY A 133 20.82 9.18 -0.47
CA GLY A 133 20.33 9.09 -1.85
C GLY A 133 20.16 7.66 -2.38
N ILE A 134 20.93 6.69 -1.87
CA ILE A 134 20.74 5.28 -2.21
C ILE A 134 19.55 4.72 -1.42
N LEU A 135 19.44 5.07 -0.14
CA LEU A 135 18.32 4.66 0.70
C LEU A 135 16.99 5.13 0.10
N GLU A 136 16.85 6.40 -0.29
CA GLU A 136 15.66 6.93 -0.93
C GLU A 136 15.28 6.20 -2.23
N ARG A 137 16.28 5.74 -3.01
CA ARG A 137 16.04 4.97 -4.23
C ARG A 137 15.53 3.58 -3.90
N VAL A 138 16.14 2.93 -2.90
CA VAL A 138 15.73 1.61 -2.41
C VAL A 138 14.30 1.67 -1.87
N ILE A 139 13.96 2.69 -1.07
CA ILE A 139 12.60 2.88 -0.54
C ILE A 139 11.60 3.04 -1.71
N ARG A 140 11.91 3.87 -2.71
CA ARG A 140 11.03 4.03 -3.90
C ARG A 140 10.80 2.73 -4.68
N GLU A 141 11.82 1.88 -4.77
CA GLU A 141 11.71 0.56 -5.39
C GLU A 141 10.74 -0.34 -4.59
N ILE A 142 10.90 -0.36 -3.26
CA ILE A 142 9.99 -1.10 -2.36
C ILE A 142 8.56 -0.55 -2.45
N GLU A 143 8.38 0.77 -2.44
CA GLU A 143 7.05 1.42 -2.59
C GLU A 143 6.35 1.02 -3.88
N SER A 144 7.10 0.93 -4.98
CA SER A 144 6.56 0.55 -6.30
C SER A 144 6.10 -0.91 -6.33
N GLU A 145 6.82 -1.80 -5.64
CA GLU A 145 6.48 -3.22 -5.52
C GLU A 145 5.30 -3.46 -4.57
N VAL A 146 5.27 -2.76 -3.44
CA VAL A 146 4.17 -2.82 -2.46
C VAL A 146 2.91 -2.11 -2.98
N GLY A 147 3.08 -1.10 -3.84
CA GLY A 147 1.99 -0.27 -4.35
C GLY A 147 1.42 0.70 -3.32
N LYS A 148 2.22 1.08 -2.32
CA LYS A 148 1.86 2.04 -1.25
C LYS A 148 3.12 2.83 -0.86
N GLU A 149 2.92 4.12 -0.59
CA GLU A 149 3.97 5.00 -0.04
C GLU A 149 4.33 4.56 1.38
N LEU A 150 5.62 4.60 1.71
CA LEU A 150 6.16 4.15 2.98
C LEU A 150 6.67 5.34 3.79
N VAL A 151 6.29 5.41 5.06
CA VAL A 151 6.92 6.35 5.98
C VAL A 151 8.15 5.68 6.60
N TYR A 152 9.33 6.27 6.42
CA TYR A 152 10.56 5.70 6.95
C TYR A 152 11.41 6.71 7.70
N ALA A 153 12.25 6.21 8.60
CA ALA A 153 13.28 6.97 9.31
C ALA A 153 14.63 6.25 9.23
N SER A 154 15.71 7.02 9.19
CA SER A 154 17.09 6.50 9.15
C SER A 154 17.98 7.20 10.16
N PHE A 155 18.75 6.44 10.92
CA PHE A 155 19.73 6.93 11.90
C PHE A 155 21.11 6.37 11.62
N ASN A 156 22.14 7.21 11.70
CA ASN A 156 23.52 6.77 11.70
C ASN A 156 23.96 6.48 13.14
N THR A 157 24.78 5.45 13.34
CA THR A 157 25.34 5.12 14.67
C THR A 157 26.59 5.91 15.04
N GLN A 158 27.00 6.88 14.22
CA GLN A 158 28.17 7.74 14.46
C GLN A 158 27.78 9.22 14.64
N ASP A 159 26.50 9.50 14.90
CA ASP A 159 26.04 10.83 15.35
C ASP A 159 26.06 10.92 16.88
#